data_AF-A0A4Y4KJY0-F1
#
_entry.id   AF-A0A4Y4KJY0-F1
#
_cell.length_a   1.000
_cell.length_b   1.000
_cell.length_c   1.000
_cell.angle_alpha   90.00
_cell.angle_beta   90.00
_cell.angle_gamma   90.00
#
_symmetry.space_group_name_H-M   'P 1'
#
loop_
_entity.id
_entity.type
_entity.pdbx_description
1 polymer ?
#
loop_
_entity_poly.entity_id
_entity_poly.type
_entity_poly.pdbx_seq_one_letter_code
_entity_poly.pdbx_strand_id
1 'polypeptide(L)' 'MFDQLKNLKGKVEDIAEAHGDKISDGLEKAGEFIDGKTGGKHSSTIDTVVDKAQDAVDKLGKHKG' A
#
# COMPACT_ATOMS: atom_id res chain seq x y z
N MET A 1 15.40 -11.68 -6.11
CA MET A 1 14.36 -10.89 -5.40
C MET A 1 14.72 -9.41 -5.26
N PHE A 2 15.95 -9.05 -4.85
CA PHE A 2 16.34 -7.63 -4.71
C PHE A 2 16.33 -6.84 -6.03
N ASP A 3 16.64 -7.51 -7.14
CA ASP A 3 16.74 -6.89 -8.46
C ASP A 3 15.38 -6.53 -9.06
N GLN A 4 14.36 -7.34 -8.78
CA GLN A 4 12.97 -7.05 -9.17
C GLN A 4 12.43 -5.82 -8.44
N LEU A 5 12.85 -5.61 -7.19
CA LEU A 5 12.47 -4.43 -6.41
C LEU A 5 13.05 -3.14 -6.99
N LYS A 6 14.33 -3.17 -7.40
CA LYS A 6 14.98 -2.02 -8.07
C LYS A 6 14.33 -1.69 -9.40
N ASN A 7 14.04 -2.71 -10.22
CA ASN A 7 13.41 -2.52 -11.51
C ASN A 7 12.00 -1.94 -11.38
N LEU A 8 11.24 -2.41 -10.38
CA LEU A 8 9.91 -1.88 -10.05
C LEU A 8 10.00 -0.42 -9.56
N LYS A 9 10.95 -0.12 -8.66
CA LYS A 9 11.17 1.25 -8.15
C LYS A 9 11.46 2.23 -9.29
N GLY A 10 12.39 1.89 -10.19
CA GLY A 10 12.74 2.75 -11.33
C GLY A 10 11.56 3.02 -12.26
N LYS A 11 10.76 1.98 -12.56
CA LYS A 11 9.54 2.15 -13.37
C LYS A 11 8.49 3.02 -12.69
N VAL A 12 8.34 2.91 -11.38
CA VAL A 12 7.39 3.75 -10.62
C VAL A 12 7.86 5.20 -10.60
N GLU A 13 9.16 5.45 -10.42
CA GLU A 13 9.75 6.80 -10.50
C GLU A 13 9.57 7.41 -11.89
N ASP A 14 9.85 6.68 -12.98
CA ASP A 14 9.64 7.16 -14.35
C ASP A 14 8.17 7.52 -14.64
N ILE A 15 7.22 6.70 -14.18
CA ILE A 15 5.79 6.98 -14.36
C ILE A 15 5.36 8.18 -13.50
N ALA A 16 5.93 8.34 -12.30
CA ALA A 16 5.62 9.45 -11.42
C ALA A 16 6.17 10.78 -11.97
N GLU A 17 7.38 10.78 -12.54
CA GLU A 17 7.95 11.94 -13.18
C GLU A 17 7.24 12.30 -14.49
N ALA A 18 6.92 11.31 -15.33
CA ALA A 18 6.30 11.57 -16.64
C ALA A 18 4.79 11.85 -16.54
N HIS A 19 4.10 11.26 -15.56
CA HIS A 19 2.64 11.19 -15.48
C HIS A 19 2.11 11.08 -14.04
N GLY A 20 2.62 11.90 -13.11
CA GLY A 20 2.13 11.95 -11.72
C GLY A 20 0.60 12.04 -11.61
N ASP A 21 -0.04 12.80 -12.48
CA ASP A 21 -1.51 12.93 -12.53
C ASP A 21 -2.22 11.61 -12.89
N LYS A 22 -1.63 10.80 -13.78
CA LYS A 22 -2.21 9.49 -14.15
C LYS A 22 -2.03 8.44 -13.06
N ILE A 23 -1.01 8.58 -12.22
CA ILE A 23 -0.86 7.73 -11.04
C ILE A 23 -1.98 8.04 -10.06
N SER A 24 -2.26 9.32 -9.78
CA SER A 24 -3.39 9.72 -8.94
C SER A 24 -4.71 9.20 -9.49
N ASP A 25 -5.01 9.42 -10.78
CA ASP A 25 -6.23 8.92 -11.42
C ASP A 25 -6.34 7.39 -11.37
N GLY A 26 -5.22 6.69 -11.53
CA GLY A 26 -5.15 5.23 -11.48
C GLY A 26 -5.35 4.68 -10.07
N LEU A 27 -4.80 5.35 -9.06
CA LEU A 27 -4.96 5.00 -7.64
C LEU A 27 -6.38 5.27 -7.15
N GLU A 28 -6.99 6.39 -7.54
CA GLU A 28 -8.36 6.74 -7.18
C GLU A 28 -9.34 5.73 -7.81
N LYS A 29 -9.18 5.42 -9.11
CA LYS A 29 -9.96 4.35 -9.77
C LYS A 29 -9.71 2.98 -9.18
N ALA A 30 -8.48 2.65 -8.80
CA ALA A 30 -8.19 1.37 -8.15
C ALA A 30 -8.86 1.30 -6.77
N GLY A 31 -8.87 2.41 -6.03
CA GLY A 31 -9.60 2.58 -4.78
C GLY A 31 -11.09 2.35 -4.97
N GLU A 32 -11.74 3.06 -5.89
CA GLU A 32 -13.16 2.89 -6.20
C GLU A 32 -13.48 1.49 -6.75
N PHE A 33 -12.62 0.91 -7.57
CA PHE A 33 -12.81 -0.42 -8.13
C PHE A 33 -12.70 -1.50 -7.05
N ILE A 34 -11.70 -1.41 -6.18
CA ILE A 34 -11.53 -2.34 -5.06
C ILE A 34 -12.66 -2.13 -4.07
N ASP A 35 -12.98 -0.90 -3.70
CA ASP A 35 -14.07 -0.60 -2.76
C ASP A 35 -15.44 -1.04 -3.30
N GLY A 36 -15.75 -0.75 -4.57
CA GLY A 36 -16.98 -1.17 -5.24
C GLY A 36 -17.07 -2.68 -5.43
N LYS A 37 -15.96 -3.35 -5.77
CA LYS A 37 -15.92 -4.82 -5.94
C LYS A 37 -15.95 -5.55 -4.60
N THR A 38 -15.50 -4.89 -3.54
CA THR A 38 -15.48 -5.45 -2.19
C THR A 38 -16.68 -4.98 -1.37
N GLY A 39 -17.45 -4.01 -1.88
CA GLY A 39 -18.63 -3.43 -1.24
C GLY A 39 -18.35 -2.89 0.16
N GLY A 40 -17.16 -2.32 0.39
CA GLY A 40 -16.67 -1.93 1.72
C GLY A 40 -16.31 -3.11 2.65
N LYS A 41 -16.39 -4.36 2.20
CA LYS A 41 -16.22 -5.57 3.05
C LYS A 41 -14.79 -5.85 3.47
N HIS A 42 -13.79 -5.19 2.89
CA HIS A 42 -12.40 -5.36 3.33
C HIS A 42 -11.95 -4.40 4.43
N SER A 43 -12.79 -3.46 4.89
CA SER A 43 -12.46 -2.65 6.07
C SER A 43 -12.06 -3.55 7.24
N SER A 44 -12.82 -4.61 7.50
CA SER A 44 -12.50 -5.55 8.60
C SER A 44 -11.16 -6.27 8.42
N THR A 45 -10.74 -6.57 7.18
CA THR A 45 -9.43 -7.18 6.91
C THR A 45 -8.30 -6.16 7.02
N ILE A 46 -8.54 -4.93 6.56
CA ILE A 46 -7.59 -3.82 6.65
C ILE A 46 -7.37 -3.44 8.12
N ASP A 47 -8.44 -3.27 8.90
CA ASP A 47 -8.36 -3.04 10.35
C ASP A 47 -7.58 -4.14 11.07
N THR A 48 -7.88 -5.41 10.79
CA THR A 48 -7.16 -6.54 11.39
C THR A 48 -5.67 -6.54 11.02
N VAL A 49 -5.33 -6.16 9.78
CA VAL A 49 -3.94 -6.06 9.32
C VAL A 49 -3.23 -4.89 9.99
N VAL A 50 -3.89 -3.74 10.12
CA VAL A 50 -3.37 -2.54 10.79
C VAL A 50 -3.12 -2.83 12.27
N ASP A 51 -4.07 -3.44 12.97
CA ASP A 51 -3.93 -3.84 14.38
C ASP A 51 -2.74 -4.78 14.57
N LYS A 52 -2.59 -5.80 13.70
CA LYS A 52 -1.43 -6.71 13.77
C LYS A 52 -0.11 -6.00 13.50
N ALA A 53 -0.08 -5.03 12.58
CA ALA A 53 1.11 -4.25 12.29
C ALA A 53 1.48 -3.35 13.47
N GLN A 54 0.50 -2.66 14.08
CA GLN A 54 0.71 -1.86 15.29
C GLN A 54 1.23 -2.72 16.45
N ASP A 55 0.63 -3.89 16.66
CA ASP A 55 1.02 -4.80 17.74
C ASP A 55 2.45 -5.37 17.53
N ALA A 56 2.85 -5.59 16.28
CA ALA A 56 4.22 -5.97 15.93
C ALA A 56 5.22 -4.82 16.14
N VAL A 57 4.85 -3.59 15.77
CA VAL A 57 5.67 -2.39 16.00
C VAL A 57 5.82 -2.11 17.49
N ASP A 58 4.76 -2.23 18.28
CA ASP A 58 4.78 -2.07 19.73
C ASP A 58 5.66 -3.13 20.41
N LYS A 59 5.59 -4.39 19.97
CA LYS A 59 6.48 -5.45 20.46
C LYS A 59 7.94 -5.19 20.10
N LEU A 60 8.22 -4.69 18.90
CA LEU A 60 9.57 -4.29 18.48
C LEU A 60 10.08 -3.07 19.25
N GLY A 61 9.21 -2.10 19.56
CA GLY A 61 9.53 -0.93 20.37
C GLY A 61 9.79 -1.27 21.83
N LYS A 62 9.01 -2.17 22.42
CA LYS A 62 9.16 -2.62 23.81
C LYS A 62 10.39 -3.50 24.04
N HIS A 63 10.97 -4.11 23.00
CA HIS A 63 12.22 -4.87 23.11
C HIS A 63 13.48 -3.99 23.02
N LYS A 64 13.31 -2.66 22.88
CA LYS A 64 14.40 -1.67 22.81
C LYS A 64 14.39 -0.68 23.99
N GLY A 65 13.72 -1.04 25.08
CA GLY A 65 13.77 -0.36 26.38
C GLY A 65 14.55 -1.19 27.40
#